data_AF-A0A1B6NS17-F1
#
_entry.id   AF-A0A1B6NS17-F1
#
_cell.length_a   1.000
_cell.length_b   1.000
_cell.length_c   1.000
_cell.angle_alpha   90.00
_cell.angle_beta   90.00
_cell.angle_gamma   90.00
#
_symmetry.space_group_name_H-M   'P 1'
#
loop_
_entity.id
_entity.type
_entity.pdbx_description
1 polymer ?
#
loop_
_entity_poly.entity_id
_entity_poly.type
_entity_poly.pdbx_seq_one_letter_code
_entity_poly.pdbx_strand_id
1 'polypeptide(L)'
;MRWLYKAAKAGHTGALDPLASGMLPLCLGEATKFSQFLLDAEKTYEVTAQLGVRTTTSDADGEVVEEKPVDVSEEQVRDACLAF
;
A
#
# COMPACT_ATOMS: atom_id res chain seq x y z
N MET A 1 7.60 -16.59 -8.58
CA MET A 1 6.29 -17.29 -8.64
C MET A 1 5.98 -17.98 -9.97
N ARG A 2 6.00 -17.30 -11.13
CA ARG A 2 5.71 -17.93 -12.45
C ARG A 2 6.59 -19.17 -12.77
N TRP A 3 7.85 -19.13 -12.36
CA TRP A 3 8.83 -20.20 -12.53
C TRP A 3 8.62 -21.39 -11.58
N LEU A 4 8.02 -21.16 -10.41
CA LEU A 4 7.80 -22.20 -9.40
C LEU A 4 6.61 -23.11 -9.75
N TYR A 5 5.58 -22.55 -10.43
CA TYR A 5 4.36 -23.26 -10.82
C TYR A 5 4.24 -23.58 -12.32
N LYS A 6 5.27 -23.29 -13.13
CA LYS A 6 5.27 -23.50 -14.60
C LYS A 6 4.02 -22.94 -15.32
N ALA A 7 3.46 -21.84 -14.84
CA ALA A 7 2.24 -21.26 -15.42
C ALA A 7 2.54 -20.44 -16.69
N ALA A 8 1.77 -20.67 -17.76
CA ALA A 8 1.96 -20.00 -19.06
C ALA A 8 1.75 -18.47 -19.00
N LYS A 9 0.82 -18.00 -18.16
CA LYS A 9 0.54 -16.59 -17.85
C LYS A 9 0.35 -16.40 -16.34
N ALA A 10 0.86 -15.28 -15.82
CA ALA A 10 0.66 -14.81 -14.44
C ALA A 10 0.50 -13.28 -14.48
N GLY A 11 -0.44 -12.74 -13.72
CA GLY A 11 -0.65 -11.30 -13.53
C GLY A 11 -0.93 -11.01 -12.06
N HIS A 12 -0.52 -9.84 -11.57
CA HIS A 12 -0.83 -9.37 -10.21
C HIS A 12 -2.04 -8.44 -10.27
N THR A 13 -2.90 -8.45 -9.24
CA THR A 13 -4.17 -7.71 -9.21
C THR A 13 -4.09 -6.42 -8.38
N GLY A 14 -2.93 -5.76 -8.43
CA GLY A 14 -2.58 -4.58 -7.64
C GLY A 14 -1.06 -4.53 -7.44
N ALA A 15 -0.44 -3.38 -7.65
CA ALA A 15 0.96 -3.17 -7.25
C ALA A 15 0.95 -2.81 -5.76
N LEU A 16 1.62 -3.61 -4.95
CA LEU A 16 2.04 -3.17 -3.61
C LEU A 16 3.36 -2.42 -3.82
N ASP A 17 3.49 -1.23 -3.21
CA ASP A 17 4.76 -0.52 -3.19
C ASP A 17 5.84 -1.42 -2.55
N PRO A 18 7.11 -1.35 -2.96
CA PRO A 18 8.16 -2.24 -2.46
C PRO A 18 8.30 -2.25 -0.93
N LEU A 19 7.98 -1.11 -0.29
CA LEU A 19 8.01 -0.92 1.16
C LEU A 19 6.77 -1.50 1.86
N ALA A 20 5.69 -1.73 1.13
CA ALA A 20 4.47 -2.33 1.65
C ALA A 20 4.57 -3.86 1.60
N SER A 21 4.63 -4.50 2.76
CA SER A 21 4.36 -5.94 2.88
C SER A 21 2.86 -6.18 2.94
N GLY A 22 2.36 -7.23 2.30
CA GLY A 22 0.93 -7.54 2.39
C GLY A 22 0.45 -8.63 1.46
N MET A 23 -0.88 -8.74 1.36
CA MET A 23 -1.54 -9.72 0.52
C MET A 23 -1.34 -9.38 -0.96
N LEU A 24 -0.71 -10.30 -1.70
CA LEU A 24 -0.55 -10.22 -3.16
C LEU A 24 -1.33 -11.36 -3.82
N PRO A 25 -2.59 -11.13 -4.24
CA PRO A 25 -3.36 -12.15 -4.95
C PRO A 25 -2.70 -12.46 -6.30
N LEU A 26 -2.41 -13.75 -6.53
CA LEU A 26 -1.80 -14.22 -7.76
C LEU A 26 -2.79 -15.10 -8.51
N CYS A 27 -3.30 -14.58 -9.62
CA CYS A 27 -4.18 -15.34 -10.51
C CYS A 27 -3.35 -16.18 -11.48
N LEU A 28 -3.58 -17.49 -11.51
CA LEU A 28 -2.88 -18.44 -12.40
C LEU A 28 -3.86 -19.07 -13.40
N GLY A 29 -3.45 -19.22 -14.66
CA GLY A 29 -4.25 -19.89 -15.69
C GLY A 29 -5.57 -19.19 -15.98
N GLU A 30 -6.68 -19.94 -16.04
CA GLU A 30 -8.02 -19.39 -16.31
C GLU A 30 -8.52 -18.43 -15.21
N ALA A 31 -7.94 -18.49 -13.99
CA ALA A 31 -8.27 -17.56 -12.91
C ALA A 31 -7.91 -16.10 -13.23
N THR A 32 -7.02 -15.85 -14.21
CA THR A 32 -6.73 -14.48 -14.66
C THR A 32 -7.95 -13.80 -15.31
N LYS A 33 -8.98 -14.54 -15.71
CA LYS A 33 -10.24 -13.96 -16.21
C LYS A 33 -11.05 -13.28 -15.10
N PHE A 34 -10.77 -13.61 -13.83
CA PHE A 34 -11.44 -13.06 -12.65
C PHE A 34 -10.59 -12.04 -11.90
N SER A 35 -9.39 -11.72 -12.40
CA SER A 35 -8.50 -10.73 -11.77
C SER A 35 -9.14 -9.35 -11.63
N GLN A 36 -10.08 -9.02 -12.52
CA GLN A 36 -10.83 -7.77 -12.48
C GLN A 36 -11.66 -7.64 -11.19
N PHE A 37 -12.26 -8.73 -10.70
CA PHE A 37 -13.04 -8.68 -9.47
C PHE A 37 -12.18 -8.41 -8.22
N LEU A 38 -10.92 -8.85 -8.23
CA LEU A 38 -9.98 -8.56 -7.14
C LEU A 38 -9.42 -7.14 -7.22
N LEU A 39 -9.31 -6.58 -8.43
CA LEU A 39 -8.95 -5.18 -8.64
C LEU A 39 -10.02 -4.23 -8.09
N ASP A 40 -11.29 -4.63 -8.10
CA ASP A 40 -12.41 -3.80 -7.61
C ASP A 40 -12.80 -4.09 -6.15
N ALA A 41 -12.20 -5.11 -5.52
CA ALA A 41 -12.49 -5.47 -4.13
C ALA A 41 -12.06 -4.36 -3.15
N GLU A 42 -12.68 -4.27 -1.98
CA GLU A 42 -12.18 -3.40 -0.91
C GLU A 42 -10.82 -3.89 -0.41
N LYS A 43 -9.92 -2.96 -0.08
CA LYS A 43 -8.61 -3.27 0.52
C LYS A 43 -8.51 -2.57 1.86
N THR A 44 -8.00 -3.30 2.83
CA THR A 44 -7.69 -2.78 4.16
C THR A 44 -6.18 -2.75 4.33
N TYR A 45 -5.68 -1.65 4.88
CA TYR A 45 -4.25 -1.44 5.11
C TYR A 45 -4.03 -1.09 6.58
N GLU A 46 -2.91 -1.55 7.11
CA GLU A 46 -2.36 -1.06 8.37
C GLU A 46 -1.14 -0.21 8.03
N VAL A 47 -1.10 1.01 8.56
CA VAL A 47 -0.07 1.99 8.22
C VAL A 47 0.51 2.61 9.49
N THR A 48 1.80 2.90 9.46
CA THR A 48 2.47 3.73 10.47
C THR A 48 3.03 4.94 9.76
N ALA A 49 2.70 6.14 10.25
CA ALA A 49 3.17 7.40 9.68
C ALA A 49 4.00 8.17 10.71
N GLN A 50 4.99 8.91 10.22
CA GLN A 50 5.79 9.82 11.05
C GLN A 50 5.30 11.25 10.86
N LEU A 51 4.77 11.86 11.91
CA LEU A 51 4.37 13.26 11.89
C LEU A 51 5.58 14.19 11.87
N GLY A 52 5.43 15.34 11.22
CA GLY A 52 6.46 16.38 11.17
C GLY A 52 7.52 16.21 10.09
N VAL A 53 7.50 15.10 9.34
CA VAL A 53 8.43 14.85 8.24
C VAL A 53 7.63 14.65 6.96
N ARG A 54 8.07 15.29 5.87
CA ARG A 54 7.54 15.06 4.52
C ARG A 54 8.68 14.64 3.61
N THR A 55 8.44 13.59 2.84
CA THR A 55 9.38 13.08 1.83
C THR A 55 8.87 13.34 0.42
N THR A 56 9.75 13.19 -0.57
CA THR A 56 9.43 13.33 -2.01
C THR A 56 8.40 12.31 -2.50
N THR A 57 8.43 11.08 -1.99
CA THR A 57 7.57 9.96 -2.40
C THR A 57 6.38 9.73 -1.49
N SER A 58 6.24 10.51 -0.42
CA SER A 58 5.21 10.33 0.63
C SER A 58 5.30 9.01 1.41
N ASP A 59 6.43 8.30 1.29
CA ASP A 59 6.80 7.13 2.09
C ASP A 59 8.22 7.29 2.64
N ALA A 60 8.72 6.25 3.32
CA ALA A 60 10.04 6.27 3.95
C ALA A 60 11.23 6.15 2.98
N ASP A 61 11.01 5.79 1.70
CA ASP A 61 12.08 5.61 0.71
C ASP A 61 12.49 6.93 0.03
N GLY A 62 11.66 7.97 0.14
CA GLY A 62 11.92 9.28 -0.45
C GLY A 62 12.83 10.18 0.38
N GLU A 63 13.53 11.10 -0.31
CA GLU A 63 14.31 12.15 0.35
C GLU A 63 13.40 13.11 1.15
N VAL A 64 13.84 13.53 2.33
CA VAL A 64 13.13 14.51 3.16
C VAL A 64 13.15 15.88 2.49
N VAL A 65 11.97 16.45 2.27
CA VAL A 65 11.79 17.79 1.67
C VAL A 65 11.39 18.84 2.68
N GLU A 66 10.84 18.44 3.83
CA GLU A 66 10.34 19.35 4.85
C GLU A 66 10.32 18.65 6.22
N GLU A 67 10.82 19.35 7.23
CA GLU A 67 10.71 18.95 8.63
C GLU A 67 10.13 20.09 9.46
N LYS A 68 9.20 19.76 10.37
CA LYS A 68 8.54 20.70 11.28
C LYS A 68 8.43 20.12 12.68
N PRO A 69 8.51 20.96 13.73
CA PRO A 69 8.19 20.53 15.07
C PRO A 69 6.74 20.04 15.14
N VAL A 70 6.53 18.94 15.85
CA VAL A 70 5.22 18.34 16.08
C VAL A 70 4.76 18.75 17.48
N ASP A 71 3.81 19.68 17.54
CA ASP A 71 3.18 20.15 18.78
C ASP A 71 1.66 19.97 18.66
N VAL A 72 1.23 18.71 18.66
CA VAL A 72 -0.18 18.31 18.59
C VAL A 72 -0.46 17.25 19.64
N SER A 73 -1.67 17.24 20.19
CA SER A 73 -2.12 16.20 21.10
C SER A 73 -2.57 14.96 20.33
N GLU A 74 -2.59 13.80 21.01
CA GLU A 74 -3.13 12.56 20.46
C GLU A 74 -4.60 12.71 20.03
N GLU A 75 -5.39 13.48 20.77
CA GLU A 75 -6.78 13.77 20.43
C GLU A 75 -6.91 14.52 19.11
N GLN A 76 -6.07 15.53 18.88
CA GLN A 76 -6.07 16.27 17.62
C GLN A 76 -5.70 15.38 16.43
N VAL A 77 -4.75 14.47 16.62
CA VAL A 77 -4.36 13.51 15.57
C VAL A 77 -5.50 12.55 15.28
N ARG A 78 -6.14 11.99 16.31
CA ARG A 78 -7.27 11.06 16.18
C ARG A 78 -8.46 11.71 15.48
N ASP A 79 -8.82 12.93 15.86
CA ASP A 79 -9.94 13.65 15.25
C ASP A 79 -9.64 14.02 13.79
N ALA A 80 -8.40 14.38 13.46
CA ALA A 80 -7.98 14.60 12.08
C ALA A 80 -8.10 13.31 11.24
N CYS A 81 -7.67 12.16 11.77
CA CYS A 81 -7.78 10.87 11.08
C CYS A 81 -9.24 10.46 10.80
N LEU A 82 -10.17 10.75 11.72
CA LEU A 82 -11.59 10.42 11.57
C LEU A 82 -12.35 11.36 10.62
N ALA A 83 -11.74 12.49 10.23
CA ALA A 83 -12.36 13.47 9.33
C ALA A 83 -12.09 13.21 7.83
N PHE A 84 -11.24 12.24 7.50
CA PHE A 84 -10.98 11.78 6.12
C PHE A 84 -12.05 10.78 5.66
#